data_AF-A0A377FM72-F1
#
_entry.id   AF-A0A377FM72-F1
#
_cell.length_a   1.000
_cell.length_b   1.000
_cell.length_c   1.000
_cell.angle_alpha   90.00
_cell.angle_beta   90.00
_cell.angle_gamma   90.00
#
_symmetry.space_group_name_H-M   'P 1'
#
loop_
_entity.id
_entity.type
_entity.pdbx_description
1 polymer ?
#
loop_
_entity_poly.entity_id
_entity_poly.type
_entity_poly.pdbx_seq_one_letter_code
_entity_poly.pdbx_strand_id
1 'polypeptide(L)'
;MFTEWIERKKRKRNCKVHFGSDSIKMKDCIVAPVHMISDEIYDNQELDFYVETKYDVYLLRIINKEDSCGIICPAKRDGIIYIISNLPVNTGNIFVQVQKVLTSVEKYGFPNLKNPESEVEFDIK
;
A
#
# COMPACT_ATOMS: atom_id res chain seq x y z
N MET A 1 -8.91 6.50 -19.74
CA MET A 1 -10.33 6.47 -20.12
C MET A 1 -11.15 7.13 -19.02
N PHE A 2 -12.19 7.89 -19.39
CA PHE A 2 -13.05 8.65 -18.47
C PHE A 2 -13.68 7.78 -17.36
N THR A 3 -13.99 6.52 -17.68
CA THR A 3 -14.55 5.51 -16.75
C THR A 3 -13.62 5.19 -15.58
N GLU A 4 -12.34 4.92 -15.85
CA GLU A 4 -11.34 4.61 -14.81
C GLU A 4 -11.17 5.78 -13.83
N TRP A 5 -11.21 7.02 -14.33
CA TRP A 5 -11.13 8.20 -13.47
C TRP A 5 -12.36 8.31 -12.52
N ILE A 6 -13.56 7.94 -13.00
CA ILE A 6 -14.76 7.89 -12.17
C ILE A 6 -14.62 6.83 -11.08
N GLU A 7 -14.15 5.62 -11.43
CA GLU A 7 -13.97 4.54 -10.47
C GLU A 7 -12.95 4.90 -9.38
N ARG A 8 -11.83 5.56 -9.76
CA ARG A 8 -10.87 6.13 -8.80
C ARG A 8 -11.51 7.10 -7.82
N LYS A 9 -12.38 7.99 -8.30
CA LYS A 9 -13.11 8.94 -7.44
C LYS A 9 -14.08 8.23 -6.49
N LYS A 10 -14.76 7.18 -6.95
CA LYS A 10 -15.64 6.35 -6.11
C LYS A 10 -14.84 5.63 -5.03
N ARG A 11 -13.75 4.93 -5.38
CA ARG A 11 -12.85 4.24 -4.44
C ARG A 11 -12.36 5.19 -3.35
N LYS A 12 -11.81 6.34 -3.74
CA LYS A 12 -11.37 7.37 -2.80
C LYS A 12 -12.49 7.80 -1.85
N ARG A 13 -13.69 8.08 -2.36
CA ARG A 13 -14.83 8.47 -1.51
C ARG A 13 -15.20 7.38 -0.52
N ASN A 14 -15.18 6.12 -0.94
CA ASN A 14 -15.53 4.98 -0.09
C ASN A 14 -14.46 4.71 0.98
N CYS A 15 -13.18 4.89 0.67
CA CYS A 15 -12.08 4.66 1.61
C CYS A 15 -11.80 5.82 2.57
N LYS A 16 -12.40 7.01 2.36
CA LYS A 16 -12.17 8.19 3.22
C LYS A 16 -12.39 7.94 4.71
N VAL A 17 -13.27 6.99 5.06
CA VAL A 17 -13.56 6.61 6.45
C VAL A 17 -12.37 6.00 7.19
N HIS A 18 -11.35 5.54 6.45
CA HIS A 18 -10.14 4.94 7.02
C HIS A 18 -9.01 5.94 7.26
N PHE A 19 -9.16 7.20 6.82
CA PHE A 19 -8.14 8.22 7.01
C PHE A 19 -8.57 9.20 8.11
N GLY A 20 -7.78 9.26 9.18
CA GLY A 20 -8.10 9.95 10.43
C GLY A 20 -6.86 10.48 11.15
N SER A 21 -6.94 10.56 12.49
CA SER A 21 -5.87 11.10 13.34
C SER A 21 -4.62 10.23 13.42
N ASP A 22 -4.75 8.95 13.13
CA ASP A 22 -3.69 7.93 13.09
C ASP A 22 -3.02 7.82 11.71
N SER A 23 -3.48 8.60 10.73
CA SER A 23 -2.93 8.60 9.39
C SER A 23 -1.63 9.39 9.31
N ILE A 24 -0.66 8.85 8.57
CA ILE A 24 0.65 9.44 8.36
C ILE A 24 0.73 10.03 6.96
N LYS A 25 1.06 11.32 6.89
CA LYS A 25 1.33 11.99 5.63
C LYS A 25 2.76 11.69 5.19
N MET A 26 2.89 11.12 4.01
CA MET A 26 4.16 10.94 3.30
C MET A 26 4.20 11.86 2.07
N LYS A 27 5.33 11.90 1.36
CA LYS A 27 5.59 12.84 0.26
C LYS A 27 4.44 12.92 -0.75
N ASP A 28 3.98 11.77 -1.24
CA ASP A 28 2.99 11.69 -2.33
C ASP A 28 1.69 10.97 -1.93
N CYS A 29 1.52 10.65 -0.65
CA CYS A 29 0.37 9.88 -0.16
C CYS A 29 0.08 10.12 1.32
N ILE A 30 -1.11 9.66 1.75
CA ILE A 30 -1.49 9.50 3.14
C ILE A 30 -1.62 7.99 3.37
N VAL A 31 -1.03 7.50 4.46
CA VAL A 31 -1.06 6.10 4.85
C VAL A 31 -1.87 5.97 6.14
N ALA A 32 -2.78 5.00 6.20
CA ALA A 32 -3.52 4.67 7.40
C ALA A 32 -3.45 3.16 7.66
N PRO A 33 -3.17 2.70 8.89
CA PRO A 33 -3.24 1.28 9.21
C PRO A 33 -4.70 0.78 9.10
N VAL A 34 -4.89 -0.43 8.58
CA VAL A 34 -6.23 -1.05 8.49
C VAL A 34 -6.70 -1.55 9.85
N HIS A 35 -5.76 -2.03 10.65
CA HIS A 35 -5.99 -2.58 11.98
C HIS A 35 -5.06 -1.92 12.99
N MET A 36 -5.45 -1.93 14.26
CA MET A 36 -4.55 -1.54 15.36
C MET A 36 -3.29 -2.41 15.29
N ILE A 37 -2.13 -1.75 15.31
CA ILE A 37 -0.84 -2.43 15.30
C ILE A 37 -0.49 -2.79 16.74
N SER A 38 -0.20 -4.07 16.98
CA SER A 38 0.26 -4.58 18.27
C SER A 38 1.66 -4.06 18.61
N ASP A 39 1.95 -3.91 19.90
CA ASP A 39 3.29 -3.57 20.39
C ASP A 39 4.33 -4.67 20.09
N GLU A 40 3.85 -5.90 19.91
CA GLU A 40 4.64 -7.05 19.46
C GLU A 40 4.27 -7.43 18.03
N ILE A 41 5.30 -7.63 17.19
CA ILE A 41 5.16 -8.07 15.80
C ILE A 41 5.87 -9.41 15.64
N TYR A 42 5.14 -10.43 15.21
CA TYR A 42 5.65 -11.79 15.05
C TYR A 42 6.09 -12.07 13.61
N ASP A 43 6.91 -13.10 13.43
CA ASP A 43 7.31 -13.59 12.11
C ASP A 43 6.09 -14.00 11.28
N ASN A 44 6.10 -13.65 10.01
CA ASN A 44 5.02 -13.86 9.04
C ASN A 44 3.73 -13.08 9.35
N GLN A 45 3.72 -12.18 10.34
CA GLN A 45 2.58 -11.32 10.59
C GLN A 45 2.35 -10.36 9.42
N GLU A 46 1.09 -10.20 9.04
CA GLU A 46 0.66 -9.29 7.98
C GLU A 46 0.20 -7.96 8.58
N LEU A 47 0.73 -6.86 8.06
CA LEU A 47 0.36 -5.50 8.41
C LEU A 47 -0.21 -4.82 7.18
N ASP A 48 -1.49 -4.48 7.26
CA ASP A 48 -2.22 -3.87 6.15
C ASP A 48 -2.39 -2.37 6.33
N PHE A 49 -2.24 -1.63 5.24
CA PHE A 49 -2.33 -0.18 5.18
C PHE A 49 -3.15 0.27 3.97
N TYR A 50 -4.07 1.21 4.19
CA TYR A 50 -4.63 2.01 3.10
C TYR A 50 -3.65 3.11 2.73
N VAL A 51 -3.42 3.29 1.43
CA VAL A 51 -2.56 4.34 0.89
C VAL A 51 -3.38 5.21 -0.07
N GLU A 52 -3.77 6.40 0.36
CA GLU A 52 -4.44 7.37 -0.50
C GLU A 52 -3.42 8.29 -1.16
N THR A 53 -3.48 8.39 -2.49
CA THR A 53 -2.72 9.38 -3.26
C THR A 53 -3.65 10.42 -3.86
N LYS A 54 -3.09 11.42 -4.55
CA LYS A 54 -3.91 12.34 -5.35
C LYS A 54 -4.68 11.63 -6.47
N TYR A 55 -4.26 10.43 -6.86
CA TYR A 55 -4.81 9.69 -8.00
C TYR A 55 -5.78 8.57 -7.62
N ASP A 56 -5.49 7.79 -6.58
CA ASP A 56 -6.26 6.58 -6.25
C ASP A 56 -6.07 6.17 -4.77
N VAL A 57 -6.64 5.02 -4.40
CA VAL A 57 -6.35 4.30 -3.15
C VAL A 57 -5.75 2.94 -3.46
N TYR A 58 -4.74 2.55 -2.68
CA TYR A 58 -4.06 1.27 -2.73
C TYR A 58 -4.19 0.54 -1.40
N LEU A 59 -4.11 -0.79 -1.43
CA LEU A 59 -3.88 -1.59 -0.23
C LEU A 59 -2.44 -2.09 -0.23
N LEU A 60 -1.67 -1.69 0.78
CA LEU A 60 -0.32 -2.16 1.01
C LEU A 60 -0.32 -3.17 2.15
N ARG A 61 0.23 -4.36 1.90
CA ARG A 61 0.52 -5.38 2.90
C ARG A 61 2.02 -5.50 3.09
N ILE A 62 2.49 -5.40 4.32
CA ILE A 62 3.84 -5.81 4.69
C ILE A 62 3.75 -7.10 5.50
N ILE A 63 4.40 -8.15 5.03
CA ILE A 63 4.56 -9.42 5.74
C ILE A 63 5.92 -9.37 6.44
N ASN A 64 5.93 -9.50 7.77
CA ASN A 64 7.15 -9.47 8.57
C ASN A 64 8.01 -10.71 8.28
N LYS A 65 8.98 -10.56 7.38
CA LYS A 65 9.87 -11.63 6.91
C LYS A 65 11.23 -11.04 6.56
N GLU A 66 12.28 -11.81 6.82
CA GLU A 66 13.67 -11.50 6.42
C GLU A 66 13.87 -11.70 4.91
N ASP A 67 13.12 -10.94 4.13
CA ASP A 67 13.13 -10.90 2.67
C ASP A 67 13.03 -9.42 2.24
N SER A 68 13.27 -9.10 0.98
CA SER A 68 13.25 -7.72 0.47
C SER A 68 12.68 -7.69 -0.94
N CYS A 69 11.52 -8.32 -1.11
CA CYS A 69 10.79 -8.38 -2.36
C CYS A 69 9.30 -8.02 -2.16
N GLY A 70 8.60 -7.80 -3.25
CA GLY A 70 7.17 -7.60 -3.25
C GLY A 70 6.52 -7.91 -4.58
N ILE A 71 5.20 -7.85 -4.60
CA ILE A 71 4.35 -8.14 -5.74
C ILE A 71 3.27 -7.05 -5.84
N ILE A 72 3.08 -6.50 -7.03
CA ILE A 72 1.92 -5.67 -7.37
C ILE A 72 0.89 -6.59 -8.03
N CYS A 73 -0.24 -6.79 -7.38
CA CYS A 73 -1.32 -7.63 -7.89
C CYS A 73 -2.32 -6.81 -8.71
N PRO A 74 -2.87 -7.38 -9.79
CA PRO A 74 -4.03 -6.81 -10.48
C PRO A 74 -5.17 -6.53 -9.49
N ALA A 75 -5.83 -5.39 -9.68
CA ALA A 75 -7.00 -5.03 -8.91
C ALA A 75 -8.12 -6.06 -9.12
N LYS A 76 -8.72 -6.51 -8.01
CA LYS A 76 -9.88 -7.42 -8.01
C LYS A 76 -11.18 -6.64 -8.20
N ARG A 77 -12.32 -7.23 -7.80
CA ARG A 77 -13.67 -6.69 -8.00
C ARG A 77 -13.86 -5.24 -7.55
N ASP A 78 -13.12 -4.81 -6.53
CA ASP A 78 -13.27 -3.48 -5.94
C ASP A 78 -12.37 -2.42 -6.61
N GLY A 79 -11.56 -2.84 -7.59
CA GLY A 79 -10.69 -1.95 -8.37
C GLY A 79 -9.50 -1.38 -7.61
N ILE A 80 -9.25 -1.82 -6.38
CA ILE A 80 -8.08 -1.44 -5.57
C ILE A 80 -6.91 -2.35 -5.95
N ILE A 81 -5.77 -1.74 -6.30
CA ILE A 81 -4.51 -2.46 -6.54
C ILE A 81 -3.88 -2.84 -5.20
N TYR A 82 -3.43 -4.09 -5.09
CA TYR A 82 -2.79 -4.63 -3.91
C TYR A 82 -1.28 -4.65 -4.11
N ILE A 83 -0.54 -4.15 -3.12
CA ILE A 83 0.92 -4.18 -3.08
C ILE A 83 1.28 -5.06 -1.89
N ILE A 84 1.84 -6.23 -2.14
CA ILE A 84 2.29 -7.15 -1.09
C ILE A 84 3.80 -7.06 -1.03
N SER A 85 4.36 -6.99 0.17
CA SER A 85 5.81 -6.88 0.37
C SER A 85 6.25 -7.74 1.54
N ASN A 86 7.41 -8.34 1.40
CA ASN A 86 8.10 -9.01 2.49
C ASN A 86 9.25 -8.12 2.94
N LEU A 87 9.22 -7.67 4.19
CA LEU A 87 10.27 -6.87 4.82
C LEU A 87 10.33 -7.15 6.32
N PRO A 88 11.51 -7.06 6.96
CA PRO A 88 11.60 -7.13 8.40
C PRO A 88 11.02 -5.86 9.03
N VAL A 89 10.02 -6.05 9.90
CA VAL A 89 9.28 -4.97 10.55
C VAL A 89 9.28 -5.14 12.06
N ASN A 90 9.47 -4.03 12.76
CA ASN A 90 9.18 -3.88 14.19
C ASN A 90 8.46 -2.55 14.41
N THR A 91 7.94 -2.33 15.62
CA THR A 91 7.16 -1.13 15.97
C THR A 91 7.91 0.18 15.76
N GLY A 92 9.25 0.16 15.81
CA GLY A 92 10.09 1.33 15.57
C GLY A 92 10.34 1.67 14.10
N ASN A 93 10.08 0.76 13.15
CA ASN A 93 10.45 0.95 11.75
C ASN A 93 9.30 0.82 10.74
N ILE A 94 8.07 0.53 11.18
CA ILE A 94 6.92 0.24 10.30
C ILE A 94 6.79 1.26 9.16
N PHE A 95 6.71 2.54 9.51
CA PHE A 95 6.47 3.59 8.50
C PHE A 95 7.69 3.87 7.63
N VAL A 96 8.89 3.58 8.12
CA VAL A 96 10.11 3.58 7.30
C VAL A 96 10.02 2.49 6.25
N GLN A 97 9.57 1.28 6.63
CA GLN A 97 9.38 0.18 5.69
C GLN A 97 8.24 0.44 4.70
N VAL A 98 7.12 1.02 5.15
CA VAL A 98 6.06 1.48 4.23
C VAL A 98 6.63 2.45 3.19
N GLN A 99 7.39 3.46 3.62
CA GLN A 99 8.01 4.41 2.70
C GLN A 99 8.98 3.72 1.74
N LYS A 100 9.75 2.73 2.21
CA LYS A 100 10.69 1.95 1.41
C LYS A 100 9.99 1.16 0.30
N VAL A 101 8.86 0.51 0.61
CA VAL A 101 8.03 -0.18 -0.37
C VAL A 101 7.48 0.80 -1.39
N LEU A 102 6.87 1.90 -0.93
CA LEU A 102 6.25 2.91 -1.79
C LEU A 102 7.27 3.56 -2.75
N THR A 103 8.50 3.81 -2.27
CA THR A 103 9.60 4.31 -3.10
C THR A 103 10.00 3.26 -4.15
N SER A 104 10.08 1.99 -3.76
CA SER A 104 10.45 0.90 -4.67
C SER A 104 9.43 0.70 -5.79
N VAL A 105 8.16 1.03 -5.54
CA VAL A 105 7.10 0.94 -6.56
C VAL A 105 6.95 2.19 -7.45
N GLU A 106 7.70 3.27 -7.20
CA GLU A 106 7.69 4.48 -8.05
C GLU A 106 8.08 4.15 -9.50
N LYS A 107 9.05 3.24 -9.69
CA LYS A 107 9.48 2.81 -11.04
C LYS A 107 8.39 2.11 -11.85
N TYR A 108 7.33 1.61 -11.19
CA TYR A 108 6.15 1.02 -11.84
C TYR A 108 4.99 2.01 -12.00
N GLY A 109 5.19 3.27 -11.62
CA GLY A 109 4.24 4.36 -11.83
C GLY A 109 3.51 4.83 -10.58
N PHE A 110 3.89 4.40 -9.38
CA PHE A 110 3.40 5.01 -8.14
C PHE A 110 3.81 6.50 -8.10
N PRO A 111 2.95 7.44 -7.64
CA PRO A 111 1.65 7.28 -6.97
C PRO A 111 0.43 7.13 -7.89
N ASN A 112 0.62 6.95 -9.20
CA ASN A 112 -0.41 6.79 -10.22
C ASN A 112 -0.36 5.40 -10.88
N LEU A 113 -0.19 4.34 -10.08
CA LEU A 113 -0.11 2.98 -10.59
C LEU A 113 -1.29 2.71 -11.51
N LYS A 114 -0.99 2.12 -12.67
CA LYS A 114 -1.99 1.55 -13.57
C LYS A 114 -2.30 0.14 -13.08
N ASN A 115 -3.54 -0.28 -13.25
CA ASN A 115 -3.93 -1.64 -12.95
C ASN A 115 -3.11 -2.58 -13.85
N PRO A 116 -2.23 -3.43 -13.30
CA PRO A 116 -1.46 -4.34 -14.13
C PRO A 116 -2.36 -5.47 -14.64
N GLU A 117 -2.04 -6.05 -15.79
CA GLU A 117 -2.78 -7.18 -16.37
C GLU A 117 -2.45 -8.50 -15.66
N SER A 118 -1.26 -8.60 -15.07
CA SER A 118 -0.74 -9.74 -14.32
C SER A 118 0.02 -9.28 -13.08
N GLU A 119 0.40 -10.21 -12.21
CA GLU A 119 1.27 -9.92 -11.07
C GLU A 119 2.63 -9.40 -11.54
N VAL A 120 3.18 -8.42 -10.82
CA VAL A 120 4.50 -7.82 -11.10
C VAL A 120 5.37 -7.92 -9.86
N GLU A 121 6.40 -8.75 -9.93
CA GLU A 121 7.41 -8.87 -8.87
C GLU A 121 8.38 -7.68 -8.88
N PHE A 122 8.86 -7.31 -7.70
CA PHE A 122 9.84 -6.25 -7.54
C PHE A 122 10.75 -6.44 -6.33
N ASP A 123 12.01 -6.05 -6.49
CA ASP A 123 12.96 -5.92 -5.37
C ASP A 123 12.74 -4.60 -4.61
N ILE A 124 12.93 -4.67 -3.29
CA ILE A 124 12.88 -3.53 -2.38
C ILE A 124 14.30 -3.14 -1.99
N LYS A 125 14.76 -1.97 -2.45
CA LYS A 125 16.12 -1.48 -2.19
C LYS A 125 16.16 -0.56 -0.99
#